data_AF-A0A258V0C4-F1
#
_entry.id   AF-A0A258V0C4-F1
#
_cell.length_a   1.000
_cell.length_b   1.000
_cell.length_c   1.000
_cell.angle_alpha   90.00
_cell.angle_beta   90.00
_cell.angle_gamma   90.00
#
_symmetry.space_group_name_H-M   'P 1'
#
loop_
_entity.id
_entity.type
_entity.pdbx_description
1 polymer ?
#
loop_
_entity_poly.entity_id
_entity_poly.type
_entity_poly.pdbx_seq_one_letter_code
_entity_poly.pdbx_strand_id
1 'polypeptide(L)' 'TVDVGVGTSENPYMKFKFVPDAPGKLEVVATDNEGKVFSQALEVKG' A
#
# COMPACT_ATOMS: atom_id res chain seq x y z
N THR A 1 -7.02 -5.60 2.52
CA THR A 1 -5.92 -5.37 3.48
C THR A 1 -4.96 -6.54 3.39
N VAL A 2 -3.66 -6.29 3.52
CA VAL A 2 -2.63 -7.34 3.58
C VAL A 2 -2.04 -7.29 4.98
N ASP A 3 -2.08 -8.41 5.70
CA ASP A 3 -1.46 -8.52 7.01
C ASP A 3 -0.03 -9.01 6.86
N VAL A 4 0.92 -8.24 7.40
CA VAL A 4 2.34 -8.60 7.41
C VAL A 4 2.79 -8.91 8.84
N GLY A 5 3.51 -10.02 9.00
CA GLY A 5 3.97 -10.51 10.30
C GLY A 5 5.47 -10.30 10.54
N VAL A 6 5.91 -10.73 11.71
CA VAL A 6 7.34 -10.85 12.07
C VAL A 6 8.06 -11.75 11.06
N GLY A 7 9.17 -11.26 10.49
CA GLY A 7 9.87 -11.90 9.37
C GLY A 7 9.75 -11.18 8.02
N THR A 8 8.93 -10.13 7.95
CA THR A 8 8.96 -9.16 6.84
C THR A 8 10.26 -8.35 6.91
N SER A 9 10.91 -8.12 5.76
CA SER A 9 12.13 -7.31 5.69
C SER A 9 11.94 -5.92 6.32
N GLU A 10 12.99 -5.35 6.91
CA GLU A 10 13.00 -3.99 7.46
C GLU A 10 12.57 -2.93 6.42
N ASN A 11 12.85 -3.18 5.14
CA ASN A 11 12.40 -2.37 4.01
C ASN A 11 11.64 -3.25 3.00
N PRO A 12 10.35 -3.54 3.24
CA PRO A 12 9.59 -4.42 2.37
C PRO A 12 9.21 -3.72 1.06
N TYR A 13 9.25 -4.47 -0.03
CA TYR A 13 8.70 -4.04 -1.31
C TYR A 13 7.44 -4.84 -1.62
N MET A 14 6.29 -4.17 -1.64
CA MET A 14 5.00 -4.78 -1.94
C MET A 14 4.59 -4.45 -3.37
N LYS A 15 4.21 -5.48 -4.13
CA LYS A 15 3.69 -5.34 -5.49
C LYS A 15 2.40 -6.12 -5.64
N PHE A 16 1.38 -5.45 -6.15
CA PHE A 16 0.10 -6.05 -6.49
C PHE A 16 -0.33 -5.59 -7.88
N LYS A 17 -1.25 -6.35 -8.49
CA LYS A 17 -1.94 -5.95 -9.72
C LYS A 17 -3.36 -5.57 -9.35
N PHE A 18 -3.90 -4.58 -10.02
CA PHE A 18 -5.31 -4.24 -9.95
C PHE A 18 -5.74 -3.71 -11.33
N VAL A 19 -7.03 -3.78 -11.62
CA VAL A 19 -7.64 -3.17 -12.80
C VAL A 19 -8.59 -2.09 -12.30
N PRO A 20 -8.37 -0.81 -12.62
CA PRO A 20 -9.30 0.24 -12.22
C PRO A 20 -10.55 0.22 -13.10
N ASP A 21 -11.73 0.38 -12.50
CA ASP A 21 -13.00 0.50 -13.23
C ASP A 21 -13.24 1.94 -13.75
N ALA A 22 -12.52 2.93 -13.21
CA ALA A 22 -12.59 4.33 -13.60
C ALA A 22 -11.30 5.10 -13.21
N PRO A 23 -11.03 6.28 -13.80
CA PRO A 23 -9.99 7.18 -13.32
C PRO A 23 -10.22 7.61 -11.87
N GLY A 24 -9.15 7.83 -11.12
CA GLY A 24 -9.25 8.21 -9.71
C GLY A 24 -7.91 8.30 -9.00
N LYS A 25 -7.94 8.06 -7.68
CA LYS A 25 -6.75 8.11 -6.81
C LYS A 25 -6.59 6.76 -6.11
N LEU A 26 -5.42 6.14 -6.26
CA LEU A 26 -5.01 5.00 -5.45
C LEU A 26 -4.30 5.53 -4.20
N GLU A 27 -4.85 5.23 -3.03
CA GLU A 27 -4.26 5.55 -1.74
C GLU A 27 -3.73 4.28 -1.09
N VAL A 28 -2.44 4.29 -0.76
CA VAL A 28 -1.74 3.19 -0.10
C VAL A 28 -1.37 3.65 1.30
N VAL A 29 -1.82 2.89 2.31
CA VAL A 29 -1.54 3.16 3.72
C VAL A 29 -0.86 1.94 4.32
N ALA A 30 0.25 2.17 5.02
CA ALA A 30 0.94 1.17 5.83
C ALA A 30 1.00 1.65 7.28
N THR A 31 0.73 0.74 8.21
CA THR A 31 0.85 0.97 9.65
C THR A 31 1.81 -0.06 10.21
N ASP A 32 2.86 0.39 10.90
CA ASP A 32 3.82 -0.52 11.55
C ASP A 32 3.32 -0.99 12.92
N ASN A 33 4.07 -1.90 13.55
CA ASN A 33 3.74 -2.46 14.87
C ASN A 33 3.93 -1.45 16.02
N GLU A 34 4.50 -0.27 15.76
CA GLU A 34 4.61 0.84 16.70
C GLU A 34 3.49 1.89 16.49
N GLY A 35 2.61 1.66 15.50
CA GLY A 35 1.48 2.54 15.18
C GLY A 35 1.83 3.70 14.24
N LYS A 36 3.05 3.75 13.69
CA LYS A 36 3.43 4.78 12.71
C LYS A 36 2.71 4.54 11.39
N VAL A 37 2.26 5.63 10.78
CA VAL A 37 1.51 5.60 9.51
C VAL A 37 2.34 6.18 8.38
N PHE A 38 2.38 5.46 7.28
CA PHE A 38 2.98 5.89 6.01
C PHE A 38 1.89 5.87 4.94
N SER A 39 1.75 6.98 4.21
CA SER A 39 0.73 7.12 3.16
C SER A 39 1.36 7.56 1.84
N GLN A 40 0.95 6.91 0.75
CA GLN A 40 1.23 7.36 -0.61
C GLN A 40 -0.06 7.46 -1.43
N ALA A 41 -0.07 8.42 -2.34
CA ALA A 41 -1.19 8.69 -3.24
C ALA A 41 -0.68 8.70 -4.69
N LEU A 42 -1.39 8.00 -5.56
CA LEU A 42 -1.10 7.91 -6.99
C LEU A 42 -2.36 8.25 -7.78
N GLU A 43 -2.22 9.10 -8.79
CA GLU A 43 -3.30 9.32 -9.75
C GLU A 43 -3.40 8.12 -10.71
N VAL A 44 -4.61 7.61 -10.88
CA VAL A 44 -4.94 6.55 -11.84
C VAL A 44 -5.68 7.19 -13.00
N LYS A 45 -5.03 7.24 -14.15
CA LYS A 45 -5.59 7.70 -15.41
C LYS A 45 -6.04 6.45 -16.14
N GLY A 46 -7.34 6.19 -16.14
CA GLY A 46 -7.95 4.99 -16.73
C GLY A 46 -7.68 4.85 -18.23
#